data_AF-A0A7Z9G149-F1
#
_entry.id   AF-A0A7Z9G149-F1
#
_cell.length_a   1.000
_cell.length_b   1.000
_cell.length_c   1.000
_cell.angle_alpha   90.00
_cell.angle_beta   90.00
_cell.angle_gamma   90.00
#
_symmetry.space_group_name_H-M   'P 1'
#
loop_
_entity.id
_entity.type
_entity.pdbx_description
1 polymer ?
#
loop_
_entity_poly.entity_id
_entity_poly.type
_entity_poly.pdbx_seq_one_letter_code
_entity_poly.pdbx_strand_id
1 'polypeptide(L)'
;MEPANWWNLNSAIDRPGNFFGFEYAGGGAGLAADFGAIDGKVEIVNSGWHHVAAVKAGDNLQLYVDGVLDVQKDGMKKNAKWSVDNKDPIQIGGWGKFENLVGSVDEMFIAKDAFTVDDLKKIMNGWKRAQPVFSSEKLSSIWGKIKKENN
;
A
#
# COMPACT_ATOMS: atom_id res chain seq x y z
N MET A 1 11.14 17.22 16.99
CA MET A 1 11.34 17.39 15.54
C MET A 1 10.55 16.28 14.90
N GLU A 2 9.40 16.60 14.31
CA GLU A 2 8.62 15.61 13.56
C GLU A 2 9.44 15.19 12.33
N PRO A 3 9.47 13.89 11.99
CA PRO A 3 10.30 13.40 10.91
C PRO A 3 9.82 13.93 9.55
N ALA A 4 10.79 14.13 8.66
CA ALA A 4 10.61 14.80 7.38
C ALA A 4 10.30 13.77 6.29
N ASN A 5 9.07 13.88 5.75
CA ASN A 5 8.51 13.06 4.67
C ASN A 5 8.14 11.62 5.06
N TRP A 6 6.84 11.33 5.13
CA TRP A 6 6.29 10.04 5.55
C TRP A 6 5.32 9.43 4.53
N TRP A 7 5.00 8.15 4.70
CA TRP A 7 3.91 7.44 4.01
C TRP A 7 2.82 7.07 5.01
N ASN A 8 1.57 7.39 4.71
CA ASN A 8 0.41 6.91 5.45
C ASN A 8 -0.61 6.29 4.50
N LEU A 9 -1.10 5.13 4.90
CA LEU A 9 -2.20 4.41 4.27
C LEU A 9 -3.38 4.43 5.24
N ASN A 10 -4.50 5.00 4.81
CA ASN A 10 -5.69 5.10 5.63
C ASN A 10 -6.99 4.84 4.86
N SER A 11 -8.08 4.66 5.61
CA SER A 11 -9.41 4.93 5.10
C SER A 11 -9.94 6.20 5.76
N ALA A 12 -10.26 7.22 4.95
CA ALA A 12 -10.69 8.50 5.48
C ALA A 12 -12.19 8.42 5.83
N ILE A 13 -12.48 8.31 7.12
CA ILE A 13 -13.85 8.18 7.67
C ILE A 13 -14.47 9.53 8.07
N ASP A 14 -13.64 10.55 8.22
CA ASP A 14 -13.97 11.91 8.65
C ASP A 14 -13.98 12.90 7.48
N ARG A 15 -13.64 12.43 6.27
CA ARG A 15 -13.82 13.14 5.01
C ARG A 15 -14.99 12.55 4.24
N PRO A 16 -15.75 13.34 3.46
CA PRO A 16 -16.83 12.80 2.63
C PRO A 16 -16.29 11.73 1.66
N GLY A 17 -16.85 10.52 1.70
CA GLY A 17 -16.59 9.48 0.69
C GLY A 17 -15.95 8.18 1.19
N ASN A 18 -15.57 8.05 2.47
CA ASN A 18 -15.21 6.74 3.07
C ASN A 18 -14.23 5.92 2.20
N PHE A 19 -13.15 6.56 1.77
CA PHE A 19 -12.29 6.07 0.67
C PHE A 19 -10.92 5.62 1.16
N PHE A 20 -10.17 4.94 0.28
CA PHE A 20 -8.75 4.67 0.48
C PHE A 20 -7.90 5.92 0.20
N GLY A 21 -7.08 6.31 1.17
CA GLY A 21 -6.17 7.45 1.08
C GLY A 21 -4.71 7.01 1.09
N PHE A 22 -3.88 7.71 0.31
CA PHE A 22 -2.43 7.62 0.41
C PHE A 22 -1.82 9.00 0.53
N GLU A 23 -1.14 9.20 1.65
CA GLU A 23 -0.50 10.45 2.00
C GLU A 23 1.00 10.28 1.88
N TYR A 24 1.63 11.30 1.31
CA TYR A 24 3.04 11.35 0.98
C TYR A 24 3.54 12.78 1.16
N ALA A 25 4.80 12.98 1.52
CA ALA A 25 5.34 14.31 1.82
C ALA A 25 4.72 14.95 3.08
N GLY A 26 5.54 14.97 4.13
CA GLY A 26 5.27 15.63 5.40
C GLY A 26 6.10 16.91 5.52
N GLY A 27 5.45 18.06 5.43
CA GLY A 27 5.93 19.24 6.15
C GLY A 27 5.36 19.16 7.56
N GLY A 28 6.14 18.75 8.56
CA GLY A 28 5.70 18.73 9.95
C GLY A 28 5.03 20.06 10.33
N ALA A 29 3.82 20.01 10.91
CA ALA A 29 3.02 21.16 11.36
C ALA A 29 3.16 22.45 10.50
N GLY A 30 3.16 22.32 9.17
CA GLY A 30 3.44 23.40 8.21
C GLY A 30 2.35 23.53 7.13
N LEU A 31 2.30 24.71 6.50
CA LEU A 31 1.28 25.15 5.53
C LEU A 31 0.86 24.07 4.53
N ALA A 32 -0.44 23.99 4.24
CA ALA A 32 -1.08 23.00 3.36
C ALA A 32 -0.44 22.79 1.97
N ALA A 33 0.40 23.72 1.51
CA ALA A 33 1.13 23.64 0.26
C ALA A 33 2.26 22.59 0.23
N ASP A 34 2.70 22.10 1.40
CA ASP A 34 3.81 21.16 1.54
C ASP A 34 3.36 19.69 1.72
N PHE A 35 2.08 19.48 2.00
CA PHE A 35 1.47 18.17 2.18
C PHE A 35 1.06 17.56 0.83
N GLY A 36 1.36 16.29 0.62
CA GLY A 36 0.90 15.52 -0.53
C GLY A 36 -0.13 14.48 -0.11
N ALA A 37 -1.30 14.51 -0.72
CA ALA A 37 -2.24 13.40 -0.63
C ALA A 37 -2.85 13.12 -2.00
N ILE A 38 -3.28 11.87 -2.14
CA ILE A 38 -4.20 11.42 -3.16
C ILE A 38 -5.32 10.67 -2.44
N ASP A 39 -6.53 11.18 -2.61
CA ASP A 39 -7.75 10.66 -1.98
C ASP A 39 -8.56 9.90 -3.03
N GLY A 40 -8.94 8.67 -2.71
CA GLY A 40 -9.83 7.87 -3.53
C GLY A 40 -11.23 8.49 -3.65
N LYS A 41 -12.04 7.93 -4.54
CA LYS A 41 -13.45 8.32 -4.74
C LYS A 41 -14.40 7.14 -4.54
N VAL A 42 -13.88 5.92 -4.58
CA VAL A 42 -14.67 4.72 -4.30
C VAL A 42 -14.86 4.58 -2.79
N GLU A 43 -16.12 4.48 -2.37
CA GLU A 43 -16.48 4.16 -0.99
C GLU A 43 -16.15 2.68 -0.70
N ILE A 44 -15.29 2.46 0.29
CA ILE A 44 -14.77 1.13 0.67
C ILE A 44 -15.03 0.77 2.15
N VAL A 45 -15.47 1.72 2.97
CA VAL A 45 -15.73 1.49 4.40
C VAL A 45 -17.09 0.84 4.57
N ASN A 46 -17.17 -0.20 5.40
CA ASN A 46 -18.38 -0.99 5.66
C ASN A 46 -18.98 -1.70 4.44
N SER A 47 -18.23 -1.86 3.34
CA SER A 47 -18.68 -2.52 2.10
C SER A 47 -18.03 -3.89 1.84
N GLY A 48 -17.31 -4.45 2.82
CA GLY A 48 -16.65 -5.75 2.75
C GLY A 48 -15.14 -5.66 2.53
N TRP A 49 -14.53 -6.75 2.04
CA TRP A 49 -13.11 -6.79 1.70
C TRP A 49 -12.88 -6.16 0.33
N HIS A 50 -11.94 -5.21 0.28
CA HIS A 50 -11.49 -4.57 -0.95
C HIS A 50 -9.99 -4.78 -1.13
N HIS A 51 -9.57 -4.97 -2.38
CA HIS A 51 -8.16 -4.93 -2.73
C HIS A 51 -7.79 -3.50 -3.12
N VAL A 52 -6.89 -2.87 -2.36
CA VAL A 52 -6.44 -1.49 -2.61
C VAL A 52 -4.95 -1.44 -2.95
N ALA A 53 -4.55 -0.53 -3.82
CA ALA A 53 -3.14 -0.33 -4.15
C ALA A 53 -2.82 1.14 -4.46
N ALA A 54 -1.66 1.60 -3.98
CA ALA A 54 -1.03 2.84 -4.41
C ALA A 54 0.18 2.50 -5.31
N VAL A 55 0.24 3.05 -6.52
CA VAL A 55 1.30 2.77 -7.50
C VAL A 55 1.93 4.08 -7.96
N LYS A 56 3.25 4.21 -7.77
CA LYS A 56 4.03 5.28 -8.37
C LYS A 56 4.66 4.82 -9.68
N ALA A 57 4.14 5.28 -10.80
CA ALA A 57 4.67 5.00 -12.14
C ALA A 57 5.26 6.28 -12.75
N GLY A 58 6.60 6.40 -12.71
CA GLY A 58 7.28 7.60 -13.20
C GLY A 58 6.90 8.85 -12.41
N ASP A 59 6.23 9.80 -13.06
CA ASP A 59 5.79 11.07 -12.45
C ASP A 59 4.34 11.04 -11.94
N ASN A 60 3.68 9.88 -12.04
CA ASN A 60 2.28 9.72 -11.69
C ASN A 60 2.15 8.83 -10.45
N LEU A 61 1.22 9.20 -9.59
CA LEU A 61 0.79 8.41 -8.43
C LEU A 61 -0.67 8.02 -8.63
N GLN A 62 -0.99 6.74 -8.48
CA GLN A 62 -2.28 6.17 -8.85
C GLN A 62 -2.83 5.36 -7.67
N LEU A 63 -4.12 5.49 -7.38
CA LEU A 63 -4.84 4.59 -6.48
C LEU A 63 -5.75 3.67 -7.27
N TYR A 64 -5.79 2.41 -6.85
CA TYR A 64 -6.65 1.38 -7.41
C TYR A 64 -7.51 0.77 -6.32
N VAL A 65 -8.76 0.48 -6.67
CA VAL A 65 -9.70 -0.30 -5.84
C VAL A 65 -10.23 -1.44 -6.70
N ASP A 66 -10.13 -2.66 -6.18
CA ASP A 66 -10.58 -3.91 -6.82
C ASP A 66 -10.06 -4.10 -8.25
N GLY A 67 -8.79 -3.71 -8.46
CA GLY A 67 -8.11 -3.83 -9.75
C GLY A 67 -8.53 -2.81 -10.80
N VAL A 68 -9.24 -1.75 -10.41
CA VAL A 68 -9.66 -0.63 -11.27
C VAL A 68 -9.00 0.66 -10.79
N LEU A 69 -8.54 1.50 -11.72
CA LEU A 69 -8.00 2.82 -11.39
C LEU A 69 -9.11 3.70 -10.81
N ASP A 70 -8.92 4.17 -9.59
CA ASP A 70 -9.85 5.09 -8.92
C ASP A 70 -9.47 6.56 -9.20
N VAL A 71 -8.22 6.90 -8.91
CA VAL A 71 -7.70 8.28 -9.02
C VAL A 71 -6.22 8.27 -9.41
N GLN A 72 -5.81 9.32 -10.12
CA GLN A 72 -4.43 9.57 -10.50
C GLN A 72 -4.04 11.00 -10.21
N LYS A 73 -2.82 11.19 -9.74
CA LYS A 73 -2.15 12.48 -9.58
C LYS A 73 -0.91 12.53 -10.45
N ASP A 74 -0.91 13.46 -11.39
CA ASP A 74 0.20 13.72 -12.30
C ASP A 74 1.12 14.82 -11.75
N GLY A 75 2.37 14.84 -12.23
CA GLY A 75 3.28 15.95 -11.95
C GLY A 75 3.87 15.91 -10.54
N MET A 76 4.11 14.71 -9.99
CA MET A 76 4.69 14.54 -8.65
C MET A 76 6.03 15.28 -8.48
N LYS A 77 6.81 15.44 -9.55
CA LYS A 77 8.09 16.15 -9.59
C LYS A 77 7.96 17.68 -9.59
N LYS A 78 6.75 18.24 -9.74
CA LYS A 78 6.53 19.70 -9.71
C LYS A 78 6.83 20.31 -8.35
N ASN A 79 6.79 19.51 -7.30
CA ASN A 79 7.18 19.91 -5.95
C ASN A 79 8.21 18.90 -5.42
N ALA A 80 9.43 19.37 -5.15
CA ALA A 80 10.49 18.52 -4.61
C ALA A 80 10.14 17.87 -3.26
N LYS A 81 9.18 18.46 -2.52
CA LYS A 81 8.68 17.89 -1.27
C LYS A 81 7.77 16.69 -1.49
N TRP A 82 7.08 16.58 -2.64
CA TRP A 82 6.19 15.46 -3.03
C TRP A 82 6.90 14.16 -3.37
N SER A 83 8.14 13.99 -2.90
CA SER A 83 8.86 12.73 -3.03
C SER A 83 8.16 11.65 -2.23
N VAL A 84 7.97 10.47 -2.84
CA VAL A 84 7.64 9.26 -2.08
C VAL A 84 8.92 8.53 -1.65
N ASP A 85 10.09 8.95 -2.09
CA ASP A 85 11.34 8.42 -1.55
C ASP A 85 11.62 9.13 -0.22
N ASN A 86 11.42 8.41 0.88
CA ASN A 86 11.74 8.87 2.23
C ASN A 86 12.26 7.74 3.12
N LYS A 87 12.77 8.11 4.30
CA LYS A 87 13.35 7.19 5.28
C LYS A 87 12.51 7.09 6.55
N ASP A 88 11.36 7.75 6.57
CA ASP A 88 10.50 7.76 7.73
C ASP A 88 9.75 6.43 7.85
N PRO A 89 9.30 6.06 9.05
CA PRO A 89 8.48 4.88 9.22
C PRO A 89 7.21 4.94 8.36
N ILE A 90 6.86 3.81 7.76
CA ILE A 90 5.57 3.64 7.09
C ILE A 90 4.49 3.54 8.15
N GLN A 91 3.43 4.31 7.97
CA GLN A 91 2.25 4.28 8.82
C GLN A 91 1.09 3.63 8.09
N ILE A 92 0.39 2.75 8.80
CA ILE A 92 -0.80 2.06 8.30
C ILE A 92 -1.87 2.23 9.38
N GLY A 93 -3.04 2.66 8.96
CA GLY A 93 -4.19 2.75 9.85
C GLY A 93 -4.48 4.14 10.41
N GLY A 94 -3.77 5.18 9.94
CA GLY A 94 -4.04 6.58 10.28
C GLY A 94 -3.09 7.20 11.30
N TRP A 95 -3.40 8.45 11.68
CA TRP A 95 -2.56 9.31 12.55
C TRP A 95 -3.14 9.55 13.95
N GLY A 96 -4.08 8.70 14.38
CA GLY A 96 -4.60 8.68 15.74
C GLY A 96 -5.99 9.31 15.87
N LYS A 97 -6.15 10.63 15.67
CA LYS A 97 -7.47 11.29 15.86
C LYS A 97 -8.31 11.48 14.59
N PHE A 98 -7.68 11.40 13.43
CA PHE A 98 -8.27 11.67 12.12
C PHE A 98 -7.83 10.59 11.14
N GLU A 99 -8.63 10.35 10.10
CA GLU A 99 -8.27 9.49 8.97
C GLU A 99 -7.75 8.11 9.42
N ASN A 100 -8.45 7.47 10.36
CA ASN A 100 -8.06 6.16 10.87
C ASN A 100 -8.76 5.03 10.11
N LEU A 101 -8.03 3.94 9.92
CA LEU A 101 -8.61 2.71 9.39
C LEU A 101 -9.73 2.22 10.29
N VAL A 102 -10.88 1.95 9.67
CA VAL A 102 -11.98 1.19 10.27
C VAL A 102 -12.09 -0.13 9.53
N GLY A 103 -11.63 -1.21 10.17
CA GLY A 103 -11.66 -2.54 9.59
C GLY A 103 -10.41 -3.36 9.91
N SER A 104 -10.05 -4.23 8.98
CA SER A 104 -8.88 -5.10 9.08
C SER A 104 -8.08 -5.00 7.78
N VAL A 105 -6.76 -5.22 7.89
CA VAL A 105 -5.86 -5.33 6.74
C VAL A 105 -5.35 -6.77 6.70
N ASP A 106 -5.25 -7.33 5.51
CA ASP A 106 -4.64 -8.62 5.27
C ASP A 106 -3.80 -8.57 3.98
N GLU A 107 -2.82 -9.46 3.86
CA GLU A 107 -1.96 -9.64 2.68
C GLU A 107 -1.26 -8.35 2.20
N MET A 108 -0.58 -7.65 3.11
CA MET A 108 0.12 -6.40 2.80
C MET A 108 1.49 -6.60 2.16
N PHE A 109 1.82 -5.73 1.19
CA PHE A 109 3.13 -5.72 0.59
C PHE A 109 3.55 -4.41 -0.06
N ILE A 110 4.86 -4.31 -0.27
CA ILE A 110 5.52 -3.17 -0.88
C ILE A 110 6.52 -3.70 -1.90
N ALA A 111 6.52 -3.10 -3.09
CA ALA A 111 7.39 -3.50 -4.19
C ALA A 111 8.14 -2.29 -4.76
N LYS A 112 9.31 -2.58 -5.35
CA LYS A 112 10.13 -1.61 -6.09
C LYS A 112 9.52 -1.23 -7.44
N ASP A 113 8.79 -2.16 -8.05
CA ASP A 113 8.30 -2.03 -9.42
C ASP A 113 6.86 -1.50 -9.43
N ALA A 114 6.54 -0.68 -10.42
CA ALA A 114 5.18 -0.21 -10.64
C ALA A 114 4.34 -1.34 -11.26
N PHE A 115 3.31 -1.79 -10.54
CA PHE A 115 2.38 -2.80 -11.04
C PHE A 115 1.41 -2.21 -12.06
N THR A 116 1.13 -2.98 -13.10
CA THR A 116 0.07 -2.66 -14.07
C THR A 116 -1.29 -3.07 -13.53
N VAL A 117 -2.38 -2.57 -14.15
CA VAL A 117 -3.74 -3.01 -13.85
C VAL A 117 -3.88 -4.53 -13.93
N ASP A 118 -3.27 -5.16 -14.94
CA ASP A 118 -3.33 -6.61 -15.12
C ASP A 118 -2.55 -7.36 -14.03
N ASP A 119 -1.47 -6.78 -13.50
CA ASP A 119 -0.78 -7.34 -12.34
C ASP A 119 -1.65 -7.26 -11.09
N LEU A 120 -2.29 -6.12 -10.84
CA LEU A 120 -3.19 -5.94 -9.69
C LEU A 120 -4.38 -6.89 -9.75
N LYS A 121 -4.97 -7.11 -10.92
CA LYS A 121 -6.02 -8.12 -11.14
C LYS A 121 -5.54 -9.54 -10.88
N LYS A 122 -4.27 -9.86 -11.10
CA LYS A 122 -3.72 -11.17 -10.73
C LYS A 122 -3.47 -11.26 -9.23
N ILE A 123 -2.91 -10.21 -8.63
CA ILE A 123 -2.57 -10.15 -7.21
C ILE A 123 -3.82 -10.27 -6.34
N MET A 124 -4.93 -9.59 -6.70
CA MET A 124 -6.19 -9.70 -5.96
C MET A 124 -6.78 -11.12 -5.96
N ASN A 125 -6.44 -11.93 -6.97
CA ASN A 125 -6.83 -13.34 -7.06
C ASN A 125 -5.83 -14.28 -6.36
N GLY A 126 -4.88 -13.72 -5.62
CA GLY A 126 -3.87 -14.43 -4.85
C GLY A 126 -2.46 -14.10 -5.31
N TRP A 127 -1.61 -13.70 -4.37
CA TRP A 127 -0.23 -13.37 -4.68
C TRP A 127 0.71 -14.58 -4.60
N LYS A 128 0.72 -15.39 -5.68
CA LYS A 128 1.58 -16.59 -5.77
C LYS A 128 3.08 -16.34 -5.53
N ARG A 129 3.57 -15.09 -5.69
CA ARG A 129 4.98 -14.73 -5.49
C ARG A 129 5.30 -14.38 -4.02
N ALA A 130 4.29 -14.07 -3.19
CA ALA A 130 4.43 -13.77 -1.76
C ALA A 130 3.83 -14.84 -0.83
N GLN A 131 3.08 -15.80 -1.39
CA GLN A 131 2.85 -17.08 -0.72
C GLN A 131 4.21 -17.59 -0.22
N PRO A 132 4.30 -18.03 1.05
CA PRO A 132 5.53 -18.16 1.81
C PRO A 132 6.57 -19.00 1.09
N VAL A 133 7.80 -19.00 1.61
CA VAL A 133 8.86 -19.98 1.35
C VAL A 133 8.29 -21.40 1.48
N PHE A 134 7.57 -21.85 0.47
CA PHE A 134 7.53 -23.22 0.06
C PHE A 134 8.92 -23.39 -0.51
N SER A 135 9.85 -23.77 0.38
CA SER A 135 10.88 -24.69 -0.06
C SER A 135 10.14 -25.70 -0.92
N SER A 136 10.64 -25.92 -2.14
CA SER A 136 10.07 -26.87 -3.09
C SER A 136 9.73 -28.23 -2.46
N GLU A 137 10.19 -28.50 -1.23
CA GLU A 137 9.76 -29.54 -0.31
C GLU A 137 9.69 -29.02 1.14
N LYS A 138 8.62 -29.26 1.91
CA LYS A 138 8.57 -28.95 3.37
C LYS A 138 9.81 -29.54 4.07
N LEU A 139 10.39 -28.86 5.06
CA LEU A 139 11.52 -29.40 5.84
C LEU A 139 11.25 -30.82 6.34
N SER A 140 10.03 -31.11 6.78
CA SER A 140 9.60 -32.46 7.19
C SER A 140 9.76 -33.51 6.09
N SER A 141 9.51 -33.14 4.82
CA SER A 141 9.62 -34.02 3.66
C SER A 141 11.07 -34.26 3.24
N ILE A 142 11.93 -33.23 3.30
CA ILE A 142 13.38 -33.36 3.08
C ILE A 142 14.02 -34.26 4.14
N TRP A 143 13.69 -34.03 5.43
CA TRP A 143 14.18 -34.87 6.53
C TRP A 143 13.72 -36.32 6.41
N GLY A 144 12.51 -36.56 5.89
CA GLY A 144 12.02 -37.91 5.60
C GLY A 144 12.84 -38.61 4.51
N LYS A 145 13.23 -37.90 3.44
CA LYS A 145 14.08 -38.45 2.37
C LYS A 145 15.50 -38.76 2.84
N ILE A 146 16.14 -37.83 3.56
CA ILE A 146 17.50 -38.02 4.08
C ILE A 146 17.59 -39.24 5.01
N LYS A 147 16.59 -39.46 5.87
CA LYS A 147 16.57 -40.65 6.74
C LYS A 147 16.37 -41.95 5.98
N LYS A 148 15.72 -41.92 4.82
CA LYS A 148 15.47 -43.10 3.98
C LYS A 148 16.70 -43.50 3.16
N GLU A 149 17.58 -42.57 2.83
CA GLU A 149 18.82 -42.81 2.07
C GLU A 149 19.99 -43.27 2.94
N ASN A 150 19.90 -43.12 4.26
CA ASN A 150 20.95 -43.49 5.23
C ASN A 150 20.67 -44.80 6.00
N ASN A 151 19.70 -45.60 5.56
CA ASN A 151 19.39 -46.95 6.04
C ASN A 151 19.40 -47.92 4.85
#